data_AF-A0A955FL98-F1
#
_entry.id   AF-A0A955FL98-F1
#
_cell.length_a   1.000
_cell.length_b   1.000
_cell.length_c   1.000
_cell.angle_alpha   90.00
_cell.angle_beta   90.00
_cell.angle_gamma   90.00
#
_symmetry.space_group_name_H-M   'P 1'
#
loop_
_entity.id
_entity.type
_entity.pdbx_description
1 polymer ?
#
loop_
_entity_poly.entity_id
_entity_poly.type
_entity_poly.pdbx_seq_one_letter_code
_entity_poly.pdbx_strand_id
1 'polypeptide(L)'
;DGLDEVLDTGTRSYVSNQARAMISEWSNRGVRFVVTSRFVGYRDAPLPGSLSHLSVLDFRQQEIEIFVHKWAHAYERWIAGGVATPESTRKARDLEADLLTDVRSNPSVQRLAANPLMLTMLALVRRQVGRLPHRRILLYERYVNTLIESWVEARSQGEHTRSLDGLDLHGAEAILIPLSLWLQHEKPSGTASRSEIQRELTHIYLEEAGVKQPTRPQQREAEEKSIRFLNEMRHMTGLIVERGHDAYGFLHLTFQEYFVGRALAQLDDHKRWQTIQVVRHQPRWREPLLLCMGWLGIRENRRLQVTSLVEQILDTPDKTEVDLHRNLLLALAIAADDVNLHPSIFVRLRNEFVCCFPTYIYQTARGLIGYAGLLATNNAIDLQEWLEPITNCSNKRLRQVMVESLAEHTEFGPVRQHILNCLQDKNNSVRHAAIEAITPLLTDY
;
A
#
# COMPACT_ATOMS: atom_id res chain seq x y z
N ASP A 1 14.34 -9.97 6.30
CA ASP A 1 13.01 -9.38 6.09
C ASP A 1 13.15 -8.29 5.04
N GLY A 2 12.13 -8.07 4.19
CA GLY A 2 12.09 -6.96 3.21
C GLY A 2 13.18 -6.95 2.13
N LEU A 3 13.37 -8.02 1.36
CA LEU A 3 14.40 -8.07 0.31
C LEU A 3 14.27 -6.96 -0.75
N ASP A 4 13.05 -6.49 -1.02
CA ASP A 4 12.76 -5.40 -1.95
C ASP A 4 13.23 -4.02 -1.47
N GLU A 5 13.58 -3.87 -0.18
CA GLU A 5 14.14 -2.63 0.36
C GLU A 5 15.58 -2.38 -0.12
N VAL A 6 16.25 -3.37 -0.72
CA VAL A 6 17.56 -3.18 -1.38
C VAL A 6 17.34 -2.56 -2.75
N LEU A 7 17.58 -1.27 -2.90
CA LEU A 7 17.19 -0.53 -4.11
C LEU A 7 18.06 -0.79 -5.35
N ASP A 8 19.39 -0.78 -5.18
CA ASP A 8 20.31 -0.97 -6.30
C ASP A 8 20.20 -2.42 -6.81
N THR A 9 19.86 -2.61 -8.09
CA THR A 9 19.67 -3.94 -8.67
C THR A 9 20.95 -4.77 -8.58
N GLY A 10 22.13 -4.16 -8.75
CA GLY A 10 23.41 -4.85 -8.58
C GLY A 10 23.62 -5.34 -7.15
N THR A 11 23.36 -4.49 -6.17
CA THR A 11 23.41 -4.80 -4.74
C THR A 11 22.32 -5.81 -4.34
N ARG A 12 21.12 -5.73 -4.91
CA ARG A 12 20.03 -6.69 -4.68
C ARG A 12 20.42 -8.06 -5.22
N SER A 13 21.01 -8.13 -6.42
CA SER A 13 21.57 -9.38 -6.96
C SER A 13 22.72 -9.90 -6.09
N TYR A 14 23.58 -9.03 -5.58
CA TYR A 14 24.64 -9.42 -4.64
C TYR A 14 24.07 -10.00 -3.33
N VAL A 15 23.12 -9.30 -2.70
CA VAL A 15 22.43 -9.76 -1.47
C VAL A 15 21.68 -11.07 -1.73
N SER A 16 20.99 -11.19 -2.86
CA SER A 16 20.32 -12.42 -3.29
C SER A 16 21.32 -13.57 -3.47
N ASN A 17 22.49 -13.31 -4.05
CA ASN A 17 23.57 -14.30 -4.19
C ASN A 17 24.20 -14.70 -2.84
N GLN A 18 24.41 -13.75 -1.92
CA GLN A 18 24.91 -14.03 -0.58
C GLN A 18 23.90 -14.84 0.24
N ALA A 19 22.63 -14.44 0.20
CA ALA A 19 21.53 -15.19 0.80
C ALA A 19 21.49 -16.61 0.23
N ARG A 20 21.63 -16.78 -1.08
CA ARG A 20 21.72 -18.11 -1.72
C ARG A 20 22.90 -18.92 -1.21
N ALA A 21 24.10 -18.35 -1.13
CA ALA A 21 25.28 -19.06 -0.63
C ALA A 21 25.05 -19.55 0.81
N MET A 22 24.52 -18.68 1.67
CA MET A 22 24.19 -19.01 3.06
C MET A 22 23.09 -20.07 3.16
N ILE A 23 22.01 -19.93 2.39
CA ILE A 23 20.95 -20.94 2.32
C ILE A 23 21.52 -22.29 1.90
N SER A 24 22.34 -22.33 0.85
CA SER A 24 22.91 -23.58 0.33
C SER A 24 23.86 -24.26 1.32
N GLU A 25 24.68 -23.49 2.03
CA GLU A 25 25.65 -24.03 2.98
C GLU A 25 24.96 -24.57 4.24
N TRP A 26 23.98 -23.83 4.77
CA TRP A 26 23.44 -24.07 6.10
C TRP A 26 22.13 -24.86 6.10
N SER A 27 21.38 -24.89 4.99
CA SER A 27 20.15 -25.70 4.90
C SER A 27 20.42 -27.18 5.09
N ASN A 28 21.53 -27.69 4.53
CA ASN A 28 21.95 -29.09 4.70
C ASN A 28 22.39 -29.41 6.15
N ARG A 29 22.61 -28.39 6.98
CA ARG A 29 22.96 -28.51 8.39
C ARG A 29 21.75 -28.32 9.32
N GLY A 30 20.53 -28.29 8.76
CA GLY A 30 19.28 -28.17 9.50
C GLY A 30 18.85 -26.74 9.82
N VAL A 31 19.57 -25.71 9.33
CA VAL A 31 19.16 -24.31 9.50
C VAL A 31 18.00 -23.99 8.55
N ARG A 32 16.93 -23.40 9.08
CA ARG A 32 15.77 -22.97 8.28
C ARG A 32 15.84 -21.49 7.98
N PHE A 33 15.49 -21.13 6.75
CA PHE A 33 15.49 -19.76 6.27
C PHE A 33 14.09 -19.34 5.87
N VAL A 34 13.71 -18.11 6.24
CA VAL A 34 12.49 -17.44 5.76
C VAL A 34 12.91 -16.09 5.21
N VAL A 35 12.50 -15.81 3.97
CA VAL A 35 12.76 -14.53 3.31
C VAL A 35 11.42 -13.94 2.88
N THR A 36 11.24 -12.67 3.17
CA THR A 36 10.04 -11.88 2.85
C THR A 36 10.43 -10.77 1.88
N SER A 37 9.51 -10.42 0.97
CA SER A 37 9.69 -9.38 -0.04
C SER A 37 8.33 -8.97 -0.60
N ARG A 38 8.21 -7.73 -1.06
CA ARG A 38 7.09 -7.32 -1.94
C ARG A 38 7.19 -7.99 -3.30
N PHE A 39 6.04 -8.26 -3.92
CA PHE A 39 5.94 -8.89 -5.24
C PHE A 39 6.74 -8.16 -6.33
N VAL A 40 6.61 -6.83 -6.39
CA VAL A 40 7.21 -6.04 -7.47
C VAL A 40 8.73 -6.02 -7.37
N GLY A 41 9.30 -5.96 -6.16
CA GLY A 41 10.77 -5.95 -5.97
C GLY A 41 11.43 -7.32 -6.04
N TYR A 42 10.71 -8.39 -5.70
CA TYR A 42 11.23 -9.75 -5.77
C TYR A 42 11.49 -10.22 -7.21
N ARG A 43 10.62 -9.82 -8.17
CA ARG A 43 10.67 -10.28 -9.56
C ARG A 43 11.95 -9.87 -10.30
N ASP A 44 12.54 -8.74 -9.93
CA ASP A 44 13.75 -8.22 -10.57
C ASP A 44 15.02 -8.98 -10.16
N ALA A 45 15.02 -9.59 -8.96
CA ALA A 45 16.16 -10.33 -8.43
C ALA A 45 15.69 -11.50 -7.56
N PRO A 46 15.02 -12.51 -8.15
CA PRO A 46 14.52 -13.65 -7.40
C PRO A 46 15.69 -14.40 -6.77
N LEU A 47 15.46 -14.97 -5.60
CA LEU A 47 16.44 -15.86 -4.97
C LEU A 47 16.58 -17.12 -5.82
N PRO A 48 17.77 -17.41 -6.39
CA PRO A 48 17.97 -18.62 -7.18
C PRO A 48 18.04 -19.84 -6.23
N GLY A 49 17.21 -20.86 -6.43
CA GLY A 49 17.26 -22.09 -5.65
C GLY A 49 15.92 -22.80 -5.45
N SER A 50 15.93 -23.83 -4.60
CA SER A 50 14.80 -24.73 -4.32
C SER A 50 13.89 -24.29 -3.16
N LEU A 51 13.92 -23.02 -2.78
CA LEU A 51 13.03 -22.54 -1.73
C LEU A 51 11.59 -22.51 -2.25
N SER A 52 10.65 -22.98 -1.42
CA SER A 52 9.23 -22.85 -1.71
C SER A 52 8.82 -21.38 -1.68
N HIS A 53 8.23 -20.90 -2.78
CA HIS A 53 7.63 -19.57 -2.84
C HIS A 53 6.20 -19.63 -2.31
N LEU A 54 5.95 -18.84 -1.27
CA LEU A 54 4.62 -18.69 -0.68
C LEU A 54 4.20 -17.23 -0.80
N SER A 55 2.92 -17.02 -1.09
CA SER A 55 2.29 -15.71 -1.12
C SER A 55 1.46 -15.54 0.14
N VAL A 56 1.62 -14.40 0.82
CA VAL A 56 0.67 -13.99 1.86
C VAL A 56 -0.55 -13.43 1.15
N LEU A 57 -1.70 -14.04 1.39
CA LEU A 57 -2.98 -13.64 0.80
C LEU A 57 -3.69 -12.65 1.72
N ASP A 58 -4.67 -11.95 1.16
CA ASP A 58 -5.57 -11.09 1.93
C ASP A 58 -6.42 -11.93 2.91
N PHE A 59 -6.85 -11.30 4.00
CA PHE A 59 -7.76 -11.92 4.95
C PHE A 59 -9.13 -12.18 4.32
N ARG A 60 -9.60 -13.41 4.51
CA ARG A 60 -10.99 -13.81 4.28
C ARG A 60 -11.86 -13.31 5.43
N GLN A 61 -13.17 -13.38 5.22
CA GLN A 61 -14.16 -12.93 6.21
C GLN A 61 -13.94 -13.53 7.62
N GLN A 62 -13.61 -14.81 7.73
CA GLN A 62 -13.33 -15.46 9.03
C GLN A 62 -12.07 -14.91 9.70
N GLU A 63 -11.03 -14.63 8.92
CA GLU A 63 -9.77 -14.08 9.42
C GLU A 63 -9.94 -12.63 9.89
N ILE A 64 -10.76 -11.85 9.18
CA ILE A 64 -11.19 -10.50 9.60
C ILE A 64 -11.90 -10.58 10.95
N GLU A 65 -12.85 -11.48 11.11
CA GLU A 65 -13.60 -11.64 12.38
C GLU A 65 -12.69 -12.03 13.54
N ILE A 66 -11.80 -13.00 13.34
CA ILE A 66 -10.81 -13.41 14.33
C ILE A 66 -9.88 -12.24 14.69
N PHE A 67 -9.43 -11.48 13.69
CA PHE A 67 -8.55 -10.34 13.89
C PHE A 67 -9.25 -9.25 14.72
N VAL A 68 -10.45 -8.82 14.30
CA VAL A 68 -11.20 -7.75 14.97
C VAL A 68 -11.47 -8.10 16.43
N HIS A 69 -11.92 -9.34 16.69
CA HIS A 69 -12.15 -9.82 18.04
C HIS A 69 -10.88 -9.73 18.90
N LYS A 70 -9.78 -10.34 18.44
CA LYS A 70 -8.51 -10.36 19.19
C LYS A 70 -7.96 -8.96 19.39
N TRP A 71 -8.01 -8.13 18.36
CA TRP A 71 -7.46 -6.78 18.37
C TRP A 71 -8.25 -5.88 19.32
N ALA A 72 -9.59 -5.84 19.23
CA ALA A 72 -10.43 -4.99 20.07
C ALA A 72 -10.27 -5.32 21.56
N HIS A 73 -10.27 -6.62 21.88
CA HIS A 73 -10.08 -7.08 23.26
C HIS A 73 -8.66 -6.81 23.79
N ALA A 74 -7.63 -6.98 22.96
CA ALA A 74 -6.25 -6.68 23.36
C ALA A 74 -6.05 -5.17 23.56
N TYR A 75 -6.59 -4.35 22.67
CA TYR A 75 -6.43 -2.90 22.68
C TYR A 75 -7.13 -2.26 23.89
N GLU A 76 -8.40 -2.58 24.15
CA GLU A 76 -9.12 -2.03 25.30
C GLU A 76 -8.54 -2.52 26.64
N ARG A 77 -8.01 -3.75 26.69
CA ARG A 77 -7.26 -4.23 27.85
C ARG A 77 -5.97 -3.44 28.06
N TRP A 78 -5.24 -3.15 26.99
CA TRP A 78 -4.02 -2.35 27.05
C TRP A 78 -4.30 -0.93 27.56
N ILE A 79 -5.34 -0.26 27.02
CA ILE A 79 -5.82 1.05 27.50
C ILE A 79 -6.18 0.99 29.00
N ALA A 80 -6.77 -0.11 29.47
CA ALA A 80 -7.13 -0.33 30.87
C ALA A 80 -5.95 -0.78 31.76
N GLY A 81 -4.70 -0.52 31.37
CA GLY A 81 -3.52 -0.86 32.17
C GLY A 81 -3.16 -2.35 32.16
N GLY A 82 -3.58 -3.09 31.14
CA GLY A 82 -3.30 -4.52 30.98
C GLY A 82 -4.30 -5.46 31.67
N VAL A 83 -5.33 -4.94 32.34
CA VAL A 83 -6.33 -5.72 33.06
C VAL A 83 -7.68 -5.68 32.36
N ALA A 84 -8.32 -6.85 32.22
CA ALA A 84 -9.68 -6.92 31.69
C ALA A 84 -10.68 -6.48 32.77
N THR A 85 -11.18 -5.24 32.65
CA THR A 85 -12.29 -4.71 33.45
C THR A 85 -13.63 -4.94 32.75
N PRO A 86 -14.78 -4.94 33.46
CA PRO A 86 -16.10 -5.00 32.83
C PRO A 86 -16.31 -3.89 31.79
N GLU A 87 -15.79 -2.70 32.06
CA GLU A 87 -15.83 -1.55 31.14
C GLU A 87 -15.03 -1.80 29.87
N SER A 88 -13.76 -2.21 29.99
CA SER A 88 -12.91 -2.51 28.82
C SER A 88 -13.48 -3.65 27.96
N THR A 89 -14.12 -4.63 28.60
CA THR A 89 -14.76 -5.75 27.90
C THR A 89 -15.99 -5.29 27.14
N ARG A 90 -16.79 -4.38 27.71
CA ARG A 90 -17.93 -3.79 27.01
C ARG A 90 -17.47 -2.98 25.80
N LYS A 91 -16.51 -2.06 25.99
CA LYS A 91 -15.95 -1.26 24.88
C LYS A 91 -15.36 -2.11 23.75
N ALA A 92 -14.68 -3.21 24.09
CA ALA A 92 -14.15 -4.13 23.09
C ALA A 92 -15.27 -4.78 22.26
N ARG A 93 -16.34 -5.25 22.93
CA ARG A 93 -17.50 -5.85 22.25
C ARG A 93 -18.24 -4.84 21.37
N ASP A 94 -18.41 -3.62 21.87
CA ASP A 94 -19.07 -2.54 21.12
C ASP A 94 -18.26 -2.23 19.85
N LEU A 95 -16.93 -2.08 19.96
CA LEU A 95 -16.05 -1.84 18.81
C LEU A 95 -16.04 -3.01 17.83
N GLU A 96 -15.98 -4.25 18.33
CA GLU A 96 -16.04 -5.46 17.49
C GLU A 96 -17.34 -5.51 16.68
N ALA A 97 -18.49 -5.39 17.35
CA ALA A 97 -19.80 -5.45 16.72
C ALA A 97 -19.97 -4.35 15.66
N ASP A 98 -19.57 -3.13 16.02
CA ASP A 98 -19.63 -1.96 15.15
C ASP A 98 -18.76 -2.12 13.90
N LEU A 99 -17.49 -2.50 14.08
CA LEU A 99 -16.56 -2.65 12.96
C LEU A 99 -16.98 -3.78 12.02
N LEU A 100 -17.42 -4.93 12.56
CA LEU A 100 -17.90 -6.03 11.74
C LEU A 100 -19.20 -5.66 11.00
N THR A 101 -20.05 -4.85 11.60
CA THR A 101 -21.25 -4.32 10.92
C THR A 101 -20.87 -3.41 9.75
N ASP A 102 -19.91 -2.50 9.94
CA ASP A 102 -19.43 -1.62 8.87
C ASP A 102 -18.75 -2.42 7.73
N VAL A 103 -17.94 -3.42 8.07
CA VAL A 103 -17.29 -4.31 7.11
C VAL A 103 -18.33 -5.09 6.28
N ARG A 104 -19.35 -5.66 6.92
CA ARG A 104 -20.38 -6.45 6.22
C ARG A 104 -21.34 -5.59 5.39
N SER A 105 -21.63 -4.38 5.84
CA SER A 105 -22.61 -3.50 5.18
C SER A 105 -22.03 -2.68 4.03
N ASN A 106 -20.70 -2.54 3.95
CA ASN A 106 -20.04 -1.71 2.94
C ASN A 106 -18.93 -2.50 2.21
N PRO A 107 -19.15 -2.90 0.94
CA PRO A 107 -18.17 -3.65 0.15
C PRO A 107 -16.81 -2.97 0.05
N SER A 108 -16.76 -1.63 0.03
CA SER A 108 -15.49 -0.91 -0.02
C SER A 108 -14.73 -0.97 1.30
N VAL A 109 -15.43 -0.94 2.44
CA VAL A 109 -14.81 -1.16 3.76
C VAL A 109 -14.35 -2.62 3.88
N GLN A 110 -15.12 -3.57 3.38
CA GLN A 110 -14.73 -4.98 3.32
C GLN A 110 -13.40 -5.19 2.58
N ARG A 111 -13.22 -4.55 1.42
CA ARG A 111 -11.97 -4.61 0.65
C ARG A 111 -10.77 -4.05 1.43
N LEU A 112 -10.96 -2.94 2.13
CA LEU A 112 -9.90 -2.38 2.99
C LEU A 112 -9.59 -3.33 4.15
N ALA A 113 -10.61 -3.94 4.77
CA ALA A 113 -10.46 -4.87 5.89
C ALA A 113 -9.72 -6.17 5.53
N ALA A 114 -9.71 -6.56 4.26
CA ALA A 114 -8.95 -7.71 3.78
C ALA A 114 -7.44 -7.53 3.96
N ASN A 115 -6.94 -6.29 3.94
CA ASN A 115 -5.55 -5.99 4.27
C ASN A 115 -5.38 -5.81 5.80
N PRO A 116 -4.54 -6.61 6.49
CA PRO A 116 -4.44 -6.58 7.96
C PRO A 116 -4.03 -5.21 8.53
N LEU A 117 -3.20 -4.47 7.81
CA LEU A 117 -2.77 -3.14 8.23
C LEU A 117 -3.91 -2.13 8.12
N MET A 118 -4.64 -2.13 6.99
CA MET A 118 -5.81 -1.27 6.83
C MET A 118 -6.93 -1.63 7.81
N LEU A 119 -7.12 -2.93 8.12
CA LEU A 119 -8.05 -3.37 9.16
C LEU A 119 -7.67 -2.79 10.54
N THR A 120 -6.38 -2.75 10.86
CA THR A 120 -5.87 -2.08 12.07
C THR A 120 -6.21 -0.60 12.07
N MET A 121 -6.02 0.10 10.94
CA MET A 121 -6.36 1.52 10.81
C MET A 121 -7.88 1.75 10.94
N LEU A 122 -8.70 0.90 10.32
CA LEU A 122 -10.17 0.96 10.43
C LEU A 122 -10.60 0.78 11.90
N ALA A 123 -10.02 -0.18 12.63
CA ALA A 123 -10.34 -0.39 14.02
C ALA A 123 -9.99 0.82 14.91
N LEU A 124 -8.83 1.43 14.68
CA LEU A 124 -8.40 2.65 15.38
C LEU A 124 -9.33 3.84 15.05
N VAL A 125 -9.60 4.09 13.76
CA VAL A 125 -10.48 5.18 13.32
C VAL A 125 -11.91 4.98 13.82
N ARG A 126 -12.44 3.75 13.79
CA ARG A 126 -13.80 3.44 14.25
C ARG A 126 -13.98 3.76 15.73
N ARG A 127 -12.95 3.47 16.52
CA ARG A 127 -12.91 3.77 17.95
C ARG A 127 -12.95 5.27 18.25
N GLN A 128 -12.42 6.12 17.35
CA GLN A 128 -12.25 7.55 17.60
C GLN A 128 -13.30 8.43 16.93
N VAL A 129 -13.74 8.13 15.71
CA VAL A 129 -14.44 9.12 14.86
C VAL A 129 -15.76 8.60 14.23
N GLY A 130 -16.25 7.44 14.67
CA GLY A 130 -17.59 6.92 14.38
C GLY A 130 -17.79 6.38 12.96
N ARG A 131 -17.73 7.20 11.91
CA ARG A 131 -17.96 6.76 10.52
C ARG A 131 -16.69 6.30 9.83
N LEU A 132 -16.67 5.12 9.23
CA LEU A 132 -15.50 4.64 8.47
C LEU A 132 -15.43 5.22 7.05
N PRO A 133 -14.23 5.60 6.58
CA PRO A 133 -14.01 5.95 5.19
C PRO A 133 -14.09 4.70 4.31
N HIS A 134 -14.58 4.88 3.08
CA HIS A 134 -14.77 3.81 2.09
C HIS A 134 -13.75 3.85 0.95
N ARG A 135 -12.77 4.76 0.99
CA ARG A 135 -11.64 4.81 0.05
C ARG A 135 -10.33 4.78 0.81
N ARG A 136 -9.36 4.06 0.26
CA ARG A 136 -8.05 3.83 0.89
C ARG A 136 -7.40 5.15 1.31
N ILE A 137 -7.27 6.11 0.39
CA ILE A 137 -6.62 7.39 0.69
C ILE A 137 -7.30 8.18 1.84
N LEU A 138 -8.62 8.10 1.98
CA LEU A 138 -9.36 8.76 3.06
C LEU A 138 -9.16 8.07 4.41
N LEU A 139 -8.94 6.74 4.39
CA LEU A 139 -8.54 5.99 5.59
C LEU A 139 -7.17 6.44 6.08
N TYR A 140 -6.20 6.56 5.17
CA TYR A 140 -4.87 7.06 5.48
C TYR A 140 -4.92 8.48 6.04
N GLU A 141 -5.61 9.41 5.35
CA GLU A 141 -5.76 10.80 5.81
C GLU A 141 -6.34 10.84 7.22
N ARG A 142 -7.45 10.14 7.45
CA ARG A 142 -8.12 10.17 8.75
C ARG A 142 -7.26 9.56 9.84
N TYR A 143 -6.59 8.45 9.55
CA TYR A 143 -5.74 7.78 10.51
C TYR A 143 -4.53 8.65 10.90
N VAL A 144 -3.85 9.25 9.92
CA VAL A 144 -2.73 10.17 10.15
C VAL A 144 -3.18 11.40 10.93
N ASN A 145 -4.31 12.01 10.54
CA ASN A 145 -4.85 13.16 11.24
C ASN A 145 -5.12 12.82 12.70
N THR A 146 -5.75 11.67 12.97
CA THR A 146 -6.03 11.28 14.35
C THR A 146 -4.78 10.96 15.17
N LEU A 147 -3.73 10.40 14.56
CA LEU A 147 -2.44 10.22 15.24
C LEU A 147 -1.81 11.57 15.62
N ILE A 148 -1.87 12.56 14.72
CA ILE A 148 -1.32 13.89 14.97
C ILE A 148 -2.20 14.67 15.97
N GLU A 149 -3.53 14.59 15.86
CA GLU A 149 -4.47 15.27 16.77
C GLU A 149 -4.39 14.70 18.19
N SER A 150 -4.40 13.38 18.36
CA SER A 150 -4.27 12.75 19.68
C SER A 150 -2.97 13.14 20.38
N TRP A 151 -1.92 13.41 19.60
CA TRP A 151 -0.66 13.94 20.08
C TRP A 151 -0.75 15.41 20.51
N VAL A 152 -1.44 16.27 19.73
CA VAL A 152 -1.71 17.67 20.14
C VAL A 152 -2.51 17.71 21.44
N GLU A 153 -3.51 16.83 21.59
CA GLU A 153 -4.34 16.74 22.79
C GLU A 153 -3.58 16.20 24.01
N ALA A 154 -2.77 15.15 23.86
CA ALA A 154 -1.93 14.65 24.94
C ALA A 154 -0.94 15.72 25.44
N ARG A 155 -0.47 16.60 24.56
CA ARG A 155 0.35 17.76 24.93
C ARG A 155 -0.43 18.78 25.78
N SER A 156 -1.66 19.12 25.39
CA SER A 156 -2.42 20.19 26.08
C SER A 156 -2.81 19.83 27.52
N GLN A 157 -2.79 18.55 27.86
CA GLN A 157 -3.07 18.02 29.21
C GLN A 157 -1.81 17.90 30.11
N GLY A 158 -0.61 18.05 29.55
CA GLY A 158 0.67 17.99 30.29
C GLY A 158 1.22 19.38 30.60
N GLU A 159 1.33 19.72 31.88
CA GLU A 159 1.95 20.98 32.33
C GLU A 159 3.45 21.06 31.97
N HIS A 160 3.85 22.23 31.45
CA HIS A 160 5.21 22.77 31.44
C HIS A 160 6.30 22.02 30.65
N THR A 161 6.39 22.31 29.34
CA THR A 161 7.71 22.52 28.71
C THR A 161 7.55 23.42 27.49
N ARG A 162 8.54 24.29 27.26
CA ARG A 162 8.65 25.21 26.11
C ARG A 162 8.70 24.42 24.79
N SER A 163 7.55 23.89 24.40
CA SER A 163 7.31 23.04 23.24
C SER A 163 7.15 23.92 22.00
N LEU A 164 7.06 23.32 20.81
CA LEU A 164 6.71 24.05 19.59
C LEU A 164 5.32 24.66 19.75
N ASP A 165 5.23 25.90 20.25
CA ASP A 165 3.97 26.65 20.36
C ASP A 165 3.25 26.60 19.00
N GLY A 166 2.04 26.04 18.99
CA GLY A 166 1.17 26.06 17.80
C GLY A 166 1.46 25.03 16.70
N LEU A 167 2.19 23.94 16.95
CA LEU A 167 2.25 22.85 15.94
C LEU A 167 0.92 22.09 15.91
N ASP A 168 0.04 22.52 15.03
CA ASP A 168 -1.21 21.85 14.66
C ASP A 168 -0.97 20.80 13.56
N LEU A 169 -2.05 20.19 13.07
CA LEU A 169 -1.99 19.22 11.97
C LEU A 169 -1.27 19.79 10.74
N HIS A 170 -1.56 21.04 10.39
CA HIS A 170 -0.98 21.69 9.22
C HIS A 170 0.52 21.90 9.38
N GLY A 171 0.95 22.41 10.54
CA GLY A 171 2.37 22.59 10.86
C GLY A 171 3.14 21.27 10.90
N ALA A 172 2.53 20.18 11.36
CA ALA A 172 3.16 18.86 11.33
C ALA A 172 3.31 18.34 9.88
N GLU A 173 2.26 18.46 9.06
CA GLU A 173 2.30 18.04 7.66
C GLU A 173 3.32 18.83 6.83
N ALA A 174 3.47 20.13 7.08
CA ALA A 174 4.46 20.99 6.42
C ALA A 174 5.90 20.48 6.60
N ILE A 175 6.17 19.74 7.68
CA ILE A 175 7.48 19.14 7.95
C ILE A 175 7.56 17.67 7.50
N LEU A 176 6.53 16.86 7.80
CA LEU A 176 6.54 15.42 7.53
C LEU A 176 6.50 15.10 6.03
N ILE A 177 5.77 15.89 5.25
CA ILE A 177 5.64 15.68 3.80
C ILE A 177 7.01 15.81 3.09
N PRO A 178 7.73 16.94 3.18
CA PRO A 178 9.04 17.06 2.54
C PRO A 178 10.08 16.10 3.14
N LEU A 179 10.07 15.85 4.45
CA LEU A 179 10.98 14.89 5.08
C LEU A 179 10.79 13.47 4.51
N SER A 180 9.54 13.05 4.31
CA SER A 180 9.24 11.74 3.74
C SER A 180 9.71 11.62 2.30
N LEU A 181 9.59 12.70 1.51
CA LEU A 181 10.04 12.74 0.13
C LEU A 181 11.56 12.65 0.04
N TRP A 182 12.27 13.34 0.93
CA TRP A 182 13.72 13.23 1.06
C TRP A 182 14.15 11.82 1.46
N LEU A 183 13.54 11.22 2.50
CA LEU A 183 13.82 9.83 2.90
C LEU A 183 13.54 8.84 1.76
N GLN A 184 12.50 9.10 0.96
CA GLN A 184 12.14 8.26 -0.16
C GLN A 184 13.17 8.29 -1.29
N HIS A 185 13.66 9.48 -1.63
CA HIS A 185 14.63 9.67 -2.72
C HIS A 185 16.06 9.34 -2.30
N GLU A 186 16.51 9.89 -1.19
CA GLU A 186 17.93 9.91 -0.81
C GLU A 186 18.35 8.72 0.05
N LYS A 187 17.38 8.03 0.68
CA LYS A 187 17.65 7.01 1.71
C LYS A 187 17.03 5.66 1.35
N PRO A 188 17.75 4.82 0.59
CA PRO A 188 17.30 3.49 0.20
C PRO A 188 16.79 2.60 1.35
N SER A 189 17.43 2.66 2.52
CA SER A 189 16.99 1.92 3.71
C SER A 189 15.69 2.43 4.35
N GLY A 190 15.18 3.58 3.91
CA GLY A 190 14.10 4.29 4.61
C GLY A 190 14.51 4.86 5.96
N THR A 191 15.82 4.93 6.22
CA THR A 191 16.39 5.44 7.46
C THR A 191 17.60 6.35 7.18
N ALA A 192 17.86 7.27 8.10
CA ALA A 192 19.04 8.14 8.09
C ALA A 192 19.59 8.34 9.50
N SER A 193 20.85 8.75 9.62
CA SER A 193 21.42 9.09 10.92
C SER A 193 20.70 10.26 11.57
N ARG A 194 20.79 10.37 12.90
CA ARG A 194 20.22 11.50 13.65
C ARG A 194 20.71 12.84 13.09
N SER A 195 22.00 12.89 12.74
CA SER A 195 22.63 14.10 12.20
C SER A 195 22.07 14.49 10.83
N GLU A 196 21.71 13.51 9.99
CA GLU A 196 21.15 13.75 8.66
C GLU A 196 19.70 14.19 8.76
N ILE A 197 18.88 13.50 9.57
CA ILE A 197 17.49 13.92 9.80
C ILE A 197 17.44 15.32 10.39
N GLN A 198 18.29 15.64 11.36
CA GLN A 198 18.30 16.98 11.96
C GLN A 198 18.70 18.06 10.95
N ARG A 199 19.69 17.78 10.08
CA ARG A 199 20.07 18.69 9.00
C ARG A 199 18.93 18.92 8.02
N GLU A 200 18.26 17.85 7.60
CA GLU A 200 17.14 17.96 6.68
C GLU A 200 15.94 18.69 7.30
N LEU A 201 15.58 18.36 8.54
CA LEU A 201 14.53 19.07 9.28
C LEU A 201 14.86 20.57 9.42
N THR A 202 16.12 20.91 9.69
CA THR A 202 16.56 22.31 9.76
C THR A 202 16.38 23.00 8.42
N HIS A 203 16.76 22.35 7.32
CA HIS A 203 16.56 22.86 5.97
C HIS A 203 15.08 23.09 5.67
N ILE A 204 14.22 22.12 5.97
CA ILE A 204 12.76 22.21 5.79
C ILE A 204 12.18 23.39 6.60
N TYR A 205 12.59 23.56 7.85
CA TYR A 205 12.12 24.70 8.67
C TYR A 205 12.52 26.06 8.08
N LEU A 206 13.69 26.16 7.47
CA LEU A 206 14.15 27.39 6.82
C LEU A 206 13.41 27.65 5.51
N GLU A 207 13.17 26.61 4.70
CA GLU A 207 12.39 26.71 3.47
C GLU A 207 10.95 27.13 3.75
N GLU A 208 10.31 26.52 4.75
CA GLU A 208 8.94 26.86 5.17
C GLU A 208 8.84 28.31 5.67
N ALA A 209 9.90 28.82 6.31
CA ALA A 209 10.00 30.22 6.71
C ALA A 209 10.36 31.18 5.54
N GLY A 210 10.57 30.66 4.32
CA GLY A 210 10.99 31.45 3.15
C GLY A 210 12.43 31.95 3.21
N VAL A 211 13.27 31.38 4.07
CA VAL A 211 14.64 31.84 4.36
C VAL A 211 15.64 31.09 3.48
N LYS A 212 16.08 31.72 2.38
CA LYS A 212 17.09 31.13 1.48
C LYS A 212 18.53 31.28 1.97
N GLN A 213 18.82 32.33 2.74
CA GLN A 213 20.14 32.61 3.31
C GLN A 213 19.98 32.95 4.79
N PRO A 214 20.06 31.96 5.68
CA PRO A 214 19.78 32.17 7.10
C PRO A 214 20.89 32.97 7.77
N THR A 215 20.50 33.96 8.57
CA THR A 215 21.40 34.55 9.56
C THR A 215 21.72 33.51 10.65
N ARG A 216 22.82 33.70 11.38
CA ARG A 216 23.20 32.78 12.48
C ARG A 216 22.10 32.58 13.53
N PRO A 217 21.31 33.61 13.93
CA PRO A 217 20.16 33.41 14.81
C PRO A 217 19.05 32.55 14.20
N GLN A 218 18.69 32.77 12.92
CA GLN A 218 17.65 31.99 12.23
C GLN A 218 18.06 30.52 12.06
N GLN A 219 19.32 30.28 11.71
CA GLN A 219 19.90 28.94 11.63
C GLN A 219 19.76 28.20 12.97
N ARG A 220 20.16 28.86 14.06
CA ARG A 220 20.08 28.29 15.41
C ARG A 220 18.64 28.01 15.82
N GLU A 221 17.71 28.91 15.51
CA GLU A 221 16.29 28.70 15.80
C GLU A 221 15.73 27.48 15.06
N ALA A 222 16.05 27.33 13.77
CA ALA A 222 15.63 26.18 12.98
C ALA A 222 16.25 24.86 13.49
N GLU A 223 17.52 24.88 13.91
CA GLU A 223 18.17 23.74 14.55
C GLU A 223 17.47 23.36 15.86
N GLU A 224 17.15 24.33 16.71
CA GLU A 224 16.43 24.09 17.96
C GLU A 224 15.01 23.55 17.71
N LYS A 225 14.29 24.04 16.68
CA LYS A 225 13.00 23.49 16.24
C LYS A 225 13.14 22.06 15.73
N SER A 226 14.16 21.76 14.93
CA SER A 226 14.41 20.43 14.37
C SER A 226 14.64 19.38 15.47
N ILE A 227 15.43 19.71 16.50
CA ILE A 227 15.71 18.84 17.64
C ILE A 227 14.41 18.57 18.41
N ARG A 228 13.63 19.62 18.69
CA ARG A 228 12.35 19.49 19.39
C ARG A 228 11.38 18.60 18.60
N PHE A 229 11.21 18.87 17.31
CA PHE A 229 10.31 18.11 16.44
C PHE A 229 10.69 16.62 16.42
N LEU A 230 11.96 16.29 16.23
CA LEU A 230 12.42 14.90 16.20
C LEU A 230 12.16 14.18 17.53
N ASN A 231 12.41 14.85 18.66
CA ASN A 231 12.15 14.28 19.99
C ASN A 231 10.64 14.07 20.21
N GLU A 232 9.81 15.03 19.83
CA GLU A 232 8.35 14.94 19.99
C GLU A 232 7.72 13.85 19.10
N MET A 233 8.17 13.72 17.85
CA MET A 233 7.71 12.64 16.95
C MET A 233 8.12 11.25 17.44
N ARG A 234 9.25 11.14 18.15
CA ARG A 234 9.73 9.90 18.73
C ARG A 234 8.94 9.47 19.96
N HIS A 235 8.72 10.40 20.88
CA HIS A 235 8.20 10.06 22.21
C HIS A 235 6.68 10.06 22.28
N MET A 236 6.00 10.79 21.39
CA MET A 236 4.56 11.02 21.55
C MET A 236 3.71 10.49 20.38
N THR A 237 4.04 10.79 19.11
CA THR A 237 3.27 10.21 17.97
C THR A 237 3.72 8.80 17.62
N GLY A 238 5.00 8.48 17.88
CA GLY A 238 5.62 7.26 17.39
C GLY A 238 5.74 7.22 15.86
N LEU A 239 5.52 8.33 15.15
CA LEU A 239 5.60 8.35 13.68
C LEU A 239 7.03 8.19 13.20
N ILE A 240 8.02 8.77 13.89
CA ILE A 240 9.44 8.64 13.60
C ILE A 240 10.12 7.93 14.76
N VAL A 241 10.88 6.87 14.48
CA VAL A 241 11.55 6.06 15.50
C VAL A 241 12.98 5.72 15.11
N GLU A 242 13.77 5.34 16.10
CA GLU A 242 15.11 4.76 15.92
C GLU A 242 14.97 3.25 15.64
N ARG A 243 15.20 2.83 14.39
CA ARG A 243 15.06 1.45 13.88
C ARG A 243 16.37 0.63 14.02
N GLY A 244 17.28 1.09 14.87
CA GLY A 244 18.62 0.55 15.04
C GLY A 244 19.56 1.66 15.50
N HIS A 245 20.79 1.30 15.87
CA HIS A 245 21.75 2.30 16.35
C HIS A 245 21.96 3.41 15.32
N ASP A 246 21.56 4.64 15.69
CA ASP A 246 21.66 5.83 14.83
C ASP A 246 21.00 5.67 13.45
N ALA A 247 19.86 4.97 13.39
CA ALA A 247 19.08 4.79 12.16
C ALA A 247 17.62 5.22 12.37
N TYR A 248 17.29 6.44 12.01
CA TYR A 248 15.97 7.05 12.23
C TYR A 248 15.13 7.02 10.96
N GLY A 249 13.83 6.72 11.09
CA GLY A 249 12.89 6.70 9.96
C GLY A 249 11.45 6.57 10.46
N PHE A 250 10.49 6.45 9.54
CA PHE A 250 9.10 6.24 9.93
C PHE A 250 8.93 4.87 10.63
N LEU A 251 8.09 4.80 11.67
CA LEU A 251 7.78 3.56 12.39
C LEU A 251 7.23 2.49 11.46
N HIS A 252 6.37 2.90 10.52
CA HIS A 252 5.85 2.04 9.48
C HIS A 252 6.06 2.69 8.12
N LEU A 253 6.56 1.91 7.16
CA LEU A 253 6.81 2.37 5.79
C LEU A 253 5.56 3.00 5.15
N THR A 254 4.39 2.48 5.49
CA THR A 254 3.08 2.97 5.06
C THR A 254 2.84 4.46 5.37
N PHE A 255 3.34 4.99 6.50
CA PHE A 255 3.24 6.43 6.77
C PHE A 255 4.15 7.23 5.85
N GLN A 256 5.38 6.76 5.64
CA GLN A 256 6.29 7.37 4.67
C GLN A 256 5.65 7.37 3.28
N GLU A 257 5.08 6.24 2.84
CA GLU A 257 4.45 6.12 1.52
C GLU A 257 3.26 7.08 1.34
N TYR A 258 2.45 7.27 2.39
CA TYR A 258 1.37 8.26 2.40
C TYR A 258 1.89 9.69 2.26
N PHE A 259 2.87 10.10 3.08
CA PHE A 259 3.42 11.44 3.02
C PHE A 259 4.18 11.70 1.72
N VAL A 260 4.83 10.69 1.12
CA VAL A 260 5.43 10.79 -0.22
C VAL A 260 4.34 10.98 -1.28
N GLY A 261 3.24 10.22 -1.20
CA GLY A 261 2.10 10.40 -2.11
C GLY A 261 1.52 11.82 -2.02
N ARG A 262 1.40 12.37 -0.80
CA ARG A 262 1.04 13.78 -0.54
C ARG A 262 2.05 14.75 -1.16
N ALA A 263 3.35 14.50 -1.01
CA ALA A 263 4.40 15.35 -1.55
C ALA A 263 4.33 15.40 -3.08
N LEU A 264 4.14 14.26 -3.74
CA LEU A 264 3.96 14.18 -5.19
C LEU A 264 2.68 14.92 -5.64
N ALA A 265 1.60 14.86 -4.85
CA ALA A 265 0.37 15.58 -5.16
C ALA A 265 0.55 17.11 -5.07
N GLN A 266 1.40 17.60 -4.17
CA GLN A 266 1.70 19.03 -4.01
C GLN A 266 2.59 19.62 -5.12
N LEU A 267 3.33 18.79 -5.86
CA LEU A 267 4.12 19.26 -7.00
C LEU A 267 3.24 19.91 -8.07
N ASP A 268 3.79 20.85 -8.82
CA ASP A 268 3.16 21.29 -10.07
C ASP A 268 3.11 20.14 -11.09
N ASP A 269 2.20 20.23 -12.06
CA ASP A 269 1.89 19.14 -12.98
C ASP A 269 3.11 18.66 -13.77
N HIS A 270 3.96 19.60 -14.18
CA HIS A 270 5.17 19.31 -14.93
C HIS A 270 6.18 18.56 -14.07
N LYS A 271 6.52 19.07 -12.88
CA LYS A 271 7.44 18.37 -11.96
C LYS A 271 6.89 17.02 -11.51
N ARG A 272 5.60 16.93 -11.24
CA ARG A 272 4.95 15.67 -10.87
C ARG A 272 5.16 14.63 -11.96
N TRP A 273 4.88 14.98 -13.21
CA TRP A 273 5.09 14.07 -14.33
C TRP A 273 6.56 13.69 -14.50
N GLN A 274 7.50 14.64 -14.42
CA GLN A 274 8.93 14.37 -14.52
C GLN A 274 9.38 13.33 -13.47
N THR A 275 8.91 13.45 -12.23
CA THR A 275 9.19 12.49 -11.18
C THR A 275 8.55 11.13 -11.48
N ILE A 276 7.25 11.10 -11.79
CA ILE A 276 6.51 9.85 -12.11
C ILE A 276 7.19 9.11 -13.25
N GLN A 277 7.55 9.80 -14.32
CA GLN A 277 8.20 9.20 -15.49
C GLN A 277 9.47 8.45 -15.09
N VAL A 278 10.29 8.99 -14.19
CA VAL A 278 11.55 8.34 -13.76
C VAL A 278 11.29 7.15 -12.83
N VAL A 279 10.30 7.26 -11.94
CA VAL A 279 10.12 6.31 -10.84
C VAL A 279 9.01 5.27 -11.05
N ARG A 280 8.20 5.39 -12.11
CA ARG A 280 6.99 4.56 -12.37
C ARG A 280 7.17 3.05 -12.29
N HIS A 281 8.38 2.55 -12.55
CA HIS A 281 8.66 1.12 -12.50
C HIS A 281 9.53 0.68 -11.31
N GLN A 282 9.84 1.60 -10.40
CA GLN A 282 10.60 1.30 -9.20
C GLN A 282 9.65 0.76 -8.11
N PRO A 283 9.89 -0.45 -7.56
CA PRO A 283 9.00 -1.09 -6.60
C PRO A 283 8.64 -0.20 -5.39
N ARG A 284 9.62 0.53 -4.85
CA ARG A 284 9.47 1.43 -3.69
C ARG A 284 8.52 2.61 -3.96
N TRP A 285 8.31 2.97 -5.22
CA TRP A 285 7.48 4.09 -5.63
C TRP A 285 6.05 3.69 -5.96
N ARG A 286 5.77 2.39 -6.06
CA ARG A 286 4.43 1.91 -6.43
C ARG A 286 3.34 2.44 -5.49
N GLU A 287 3.48 2.22 -4.19
CA GLU A 287 2.46 2.64 -3.23
C GLU A 287 2.36 4.17 -3.13
N PRO A 288 3.46 4.95 -3.06
CA PRO A 288 3.38 6.41 -3.14
C PRO A 288 2.67 6.94 -4.39
N LEU A 289 2.88 6.30 -5.55
CA LEU A 289 2.21 6.69 -6.80
C LEU A 289 0.70 6.44 -6.71
N LEU A 290 0.28 5.28 -6.20
CA LEU A 290 -1.15 4.98 -6.01
C LEU A 290 -1.79 5.98 -5.03
N LEU A 291 -1.13 6.26 -3.91
CA LEU A 291 -1.60 7.23 -2.91
C LEU A 291 -1.64 8.65 -3.45
N CYS A 292 -0.68 9.05 -4.31
CA CYS A 292 -0.71 10.32 -5.03
C CYS A 292 -1.94 10.42 -5.95
N MET A 293 -2.20 9.39 -6.76
CA MET A 293 -3.37 9.35 -7.65
C MET A 293 -4.68 9.39 -6.87
N GLY A 294 -4.75 8.62 -5.77
CA GLY A 294 -5.89 8.64 -4.85
C GLY A 294 -6.11 10.03 -4.25
N TRP A 295 -5.05 10.70 -3.81
CA TRP A 295 -5.15 12.05 -3.25
C TRP A 295 -5.71 13.05 -4.27
N LEU A 296 -5.10 13.10 -5.46
CA LEU A 296 -5.53 14.01 -6.53
C LEU A 296 -6.98 13.73 -6.96
N GLY A 297 -7.33 12.46 -7.17
CA GLY A 297 -8.62 12.08 -7.76
C GLY A 297 -9.77 12.10 -6.76
N ILE A 298 -9.52 11.74 -5.50
CA ILE A 298 -10.55 11.63 -4.46
C ILE A 298 -10.61 12.88 -3.61
N ARG A 299 -9.47 13.28 -3.05
CA ARG A 299 -9.44 14.33 -2.04
C ARG A 299 -9.52 15.72 -2.66
N GLU A 300 -8.85 15.89 -3.79
CA GLU A 300 -8.84 17.16 -4.54
C GLU A 300 -9.80 17.17 -5.75
N ASN A 301 -10.49 16.05 -6.02
CA ASN A 301 -11.45 15.89 -7.10
C ASN A 301 -10.90 16.26 -8.51
N ARG A 302 -9.60 16.05 -8.74
CA ARG A 302 -8.91 16.35 -10.00
C ARG A 302 -9.00 15.19 -11.00
N ARG A 303 -10.22 14.71 -11.23
CA ARG A 303 -10.54 13.55 -12.09
C ARG A 303 -9.85 13.55 -13.45
N LEU A 304 -9.90 14.67 -14.18
CA LEU A 304 -9.30 14.77 -15.52
C LEU A 304 -7.78 14.72 -15.47
N GLN A 305 -7.16 15.30 -14.43
CA GLN A 305 -5.72 15.27 -14.25
C GLN A 305 -5.21 13.85 -13.97
N VAL A 306 -5.86 13.12 -13.06
CA VAL A 306 -5.49 11.73 -12.77
C VAL A 306 -5.69 10.84 -14.00
N THR A 307 -6.77 11.07 -14.75
CA THR A 307 -6.99 10.36 -16.03
C THR A 307 -5.87 10.65 -17.04
N SER A 308 -5.48 11.92 -17.20
CA SER A 308 -4.39 12.31 -18.09
C SER A 308 -3.04 11.72 -17.65
N LEU A 309 -2.78 11.62 -16.34
CA LEU A 309 -1.57 10.95 -15.84
C LEU A 309 -1.55 9.46 -16.20
N VAL A 310 -2.70 8.77 -16.14
CA VAL A 310 -2.81 7.37 -16.58
C VAL A 310 -2.57 7.27 -18.09
N GLU A 311 -3.13 8.17 -18.90
CA GLU A 311 -2.87 8.21 -20.34
C GLU A 311 -1.39 8.43 -20.64
N GLN A 312 -0.74 9.39 -19.97
CA GLN A 312 0.69 9.66 -20.11
C GLN A 312 1.54 8.43 -19.72
N ILE A 313 1.18 7.68 -18.69
CA ILE A 313 1.85 6.42 -18.33
C ILE A 313 1.77 5.42 -19.48
N LEU A 314 0.58 5.24 -20.07
CA LEU A 314 0.37 4.32 -21.19
C LEU A 314 1.12 4.79 -22.46
N ASP A 315 1.15 6.09 -22.72
CA ASP A 315 1.79 6.69 -23.90
C ASP A 315 3.32 6.77 -23.78
N THR A 316 3.89 6.59 -22.59
CA THR A 316 5.33 6.70 -22.38
C THR A 316 6.07 5.50 -22.98
N PRO A 317 7.00 5.70 -23.92
CA PRO A 317 7.75 4.60 -24.50
C PRO A 317 8.58 3.83 -23.46
N ASP A 318 8.41 2.51 -23.43
CA ASP A 318 9.26 1.59 -22.67
C ASP A 318 9.58 0.37 -23.57
N LYS A 319 10.87 0.06 -23.71
CA LYS A 319 11.36 -1.08 -24.49
C LYS A 319 10.84 -2.42 -23.95
N THR A 320 10.54 -2.47 -22.66
CA THR A 320 10.04 -3.65 -21.97
C THR A 320 8.51 -3.77 -22.03
N GLU A 321 7.79 -2.76 -22.55
CA GLU A 321 6.32 -2.78 -22.55
C GLU A 321 5.75 -3.91 -23.39
N VAL A 322 6.38 -4.21 -24.53
CA VAL A 322 5.93 -5.26 -25.48
C VAL A 322 5.81 -6.64 -24.80
N ASP A 323 6.74 -6.94 -23.90
CA ASP A 323 6.86 -8.25 -23.25
C ASP A 323 6.32 -8.26 -21.82
N LEU A 324 6.57 -7.19 -21.05
CA LEU A 324 6.29 -7.12 -19.62
C LEU A 324 5.07 -6.28 -19.27
N HIS A 325 4.55 -5.46 -20.20
CA HIS A 325 3.34 -4.64 -20.01
C HIS A 325 3.36 -3.83 -18.70
N ARG A 326 4.51 -3.21 -18.38
CA ARG A 326 4.75 -2.58 -17.06
C ARG A 326 3.95 -1.29 -16.90
N ASN A 327 3.79 -0.51 -17.96
CA ASN A 327 2.93 0.67 -17.98
C ASN A 327 1.47 0.25 -17.81
N LEU A 328 1.00 -0.74 -18.58
CA LEU A 328 -0.36 -1.26 -18.44
C LEU A 328 -0.64 -1.83 -17.05
N LEU A 329 0.30 -2.59 -16.47
CA LEU A 329 0.19 -3.11 -15.09
C LEU A 329 0.13 -1.99 -14.03
N LEU A 330 0.81 -0.86 -14.24
CA LEU A 330 0.71 0.29 -13.35
C LEU A 330 -0.62 1.01 -13.54
N ALA A 331 -1.04 1.25 -14.79
CA ALA A 331 -2.29 1.91 -15.12
C ALA A 331 -3.51 1.15 -14.56
N LEU A 332 -3.54 -0.17 -14.74
CA LEU A 332 -4.58 -1.02 -14.17
C LEU A 332 -4.56 -1.05 -12.63
N ALA A 333 -3.39 -0.96 -12.02
CA ALA A 333 -3.28 -0.85 -10.55
C ALA A 333 -3.83 0.48 -10.04
N ILE A 334 -3.54 1.60 -10.72
CA ILE A 334 -4.12 2.91 -10.40
C ILE A 334 -5.64 2.86 -10.55
N ALA A 335 -6.15 2.25 -11.63
CA ALA A 335 -7.58 2.12 -11.86
C ALA A 335 -8.26 1.22 -10.81
N ALA A 336 -7.62 0.13 -10.41
CA ALA A 336 -8.10 -0.78 -9.38
C ALA A 336 -8.11 -0.17 -7.97
N ASP A 337 -7.34 0.89 -7.72
CA ASP A 337 -7.33 1.61 -6.44
C ASP A 337 -8.51 2.61 -6.29
N ASP A 338 -9.46 2.62 -7.23
CA ASP A 338 -10.66 3.47 -7.23
C ASP A 338 -10.33 4.96 -6.97
N VAL A 339 -9.50 5.51 -7.85
CA VAL A 339 -8.99 6.90 -7.76
C VAL A 339 -9.86 7.92 -8.53
N ASN A 340 -11.14 7.61 -8.78
CA ASN A 340 -12.09 8.50 -9.50
C ASN A 340 -11.63 8.84 -10.93
N LEU A 341 -11.25 7.83 -11.72
CA LEU A 341 -10.91 8.02 -13.14
C LEU A 341 -12.13 8.38 -14.00
N HIS A 342 -11.91 9.07 -15.12
CA HIS A 342 -12.95 9.32 -16.12
C HIS A 342 -13.33 8.03 -16.86
N PRO A 343 -14.63 7.75 -17.17
CA PRO A 343 -15.03 6.43 -17.66
C PRO A 343 -14.45 6.08 -19.04
N SER A 344 -14.08 7.10 -19.84
CA SER A 344 -13.47 6.89 -21.16
C SER A 344 -12.16 6.10 -21.10
N ILE A 345 -11.40 6.19 -20.00
CA ILE A 345 -10.10 5.49 -19.90
C ILE A 345 -10.27 3.99 -19.86
N PHE A 346 -11.40 3.48 -19.34
CA PHE A 346 -11.64 2.05 -19.24
C PHE A 346 -11.82 1.39 -20.61
N VAL A 347 -12.29 2.13 -21.62
CA VAL A 347 -12.33 1.63 -23.00
C VAL A 347 -10.92 1.43 -23.53
N ARG A 348 -10.02 2.39 -23.29
CA ARG A 348 -8.60 2.29 -23.66
C ARG A 348 -7.90 1.16 -22.91
N LEU A 349 -8.05 1.11 -21.58
CA LEU A 349 -7.47 0.05 -20.74
C LEU A 349 -7.95 -1.34 -21.17
N ARG A 350 -9.24 -1.49 -21.52
CA ARG A 350 -9.77 -2.76 -22.05
C ARG A 350 -9.08 -3.14 -23.36
N ASN A 351 -8.94 -2.20 -24.29
CA ASN A 351 -8.31 -2.48 -25.59
C ASN A 351 -6.85 -2.91 -25.42
N GLU A 352 -6.08 -2.21 -24.59
CA GLU A 352 -4.68 -2.56 -24.30
C GLU A 352 -4.59 -3.90 -23.53
N PHE A 353 -5.49 -4.12 -22.57
CA PHE A 353 -5.63 -5.40 -21.88
C PHE A 353 -5.89 -6.55 -22.86
N VAL A 354 -6.83 -6.44 -23.78
CA VAL A 354 -7.10 -7.52 -24.75
C VAL A 354 -5.91 -7.73 -25.70
N CYS A 355 -5.26 -6.65 -26.14
CA CYS A 355 -4.14 -6.70 -27.08
C CYS A 355 -2.85 -7.30 -26.52
N CYS A 356 -2.68 -7.37 -25.20
CA CYS A 356 -1.52 -8.07 -24.62
C CYS A 356 -1.68 -9.61 -24.66
N PHE A 357 -2.92 -10.11 -24.77
CA PHE A 357 -3.41 -11.44 -25.26
C PHE A 357 -2.35 -12.36 -25.95
N PRO A 358 -1.68 -11.87 -27.01
CA PRO A 358 -0.85 -12.69 -27.89
C PRO A 358 0.65 -12.71 -27.55
N THR A 359 1.18 -11.84 -26.68
CA THR A 359 2.64 -11.62 -26.53
C THR A 359 3.28 -12.28 -25.29
N TYR A 360 2.63 -13.28 -24.69
CA TYR A 360 2.82 -13.56 -23.25
C TYR A 360 4.02 -14.33 -22.73
N ILE A 361 4.39 -13.85 -21.53
CA ILE A 361 4.81 -14.63 -20.36
C ILE A 361 3.61 -14.78 -19.40
N TYR A 362 3.27 -16.01 -18.98
CA TYR A 362 2.09 -16.32 -18.16
C TYR A 362 1.99 -15.53 -16.83
N GLN A 363 3.12 -15.09 -16.28
CA GLN A 363 3.14 -14.29 -15.05
C GLN A 363 2.54 -12.89 -15.23
N THR A 364 2.74 -12.27 -16.40
CA THR A 364 2.17 -10.96 -16.72
C THR A 364 0.66 -11.05 -16.84
N ALA A 365 0.16 -12.09 -17.54
CA ALA A 365 -1.27 -12.38 -17.65
C ALA A 365 -1.94 -12.50 -16.27
N ARG A 366 -1.30 -13.17 -15.31
CA ARG A 366 -1.83 -13.29 -13.94
C ARG A 366 -2.02 -11.93 -13.27
N GLY A 367 -1.04 -11.05 -13.35
CA GLY A 367 -1.15 -9.70 -12.78
C GLY A 367 -2.24 -8.86 -13.43
N LEU A 368 -2.32 -8.89 -14.76
CA LEU A 368 -3.33 -8.15 -15.52
C LEU A 368 -4.75 -8.64 -15.21
N ILE A 369 -4.97 -9.97 -15.22
CA ILE A 369 -6.28 -10.57 -14.92
C ILE A 369 -6.67 -10.32 -13.47
N GLY A 370 -5.71 -10.38 -12.54
CA GLY A 370 -5.95 -9.99 -11.14
C GLY A 370 -6.50 -8.56 -11.04
N TYR A 371 -5.92 -7.59 -11.76
CA TYR A 371 -6.46 -6.23 -11.79
C TYR A 371 -7.85 -6.13 -12.44
N ALA A 372 -8.14 -6.90 -13.49
CA ALA A 372 -9.49 -6.97 -14.04
C ALA A 372 -10.50 -7.51 -13.00
N GLY A 373 -10.11 -8.53 -12.22
CA GLY A 373 -10.87 -9.02 -11.08
C GLY A 373 -11.16 -7.90 -10.07
N LEU A 374 -10.13 -7.20 -9.59
CA LEU A 374 -10.26 -6.06 -8.68
C LEU A 374 -11.15 -4.94 -9.23
N LEU A 375 -11.00 -4.57 -10.50
CA LEU A 375 -11.84 -3.57 -11.16
C LEU A 375 -13.32 -3.98 -11.15
N ALA A 376 -13.61 -5.27 -11.37
CA ALA A 376 -14.97 -5.79 -11.27
C ALA A 376 -15.50 -5.73 -9.84
N THR A 377 -14.67 -5.98 -8.82
CA THR A 377 -15.07 -5.84 -7.41
C THR A 377 -15.44 -4.39 -7.04
N ASN A 378 -14.89 -3.41 -7.76
CA ASN A 378 -15.19 -1.99 -7.61
C ASN A 378 -16.42 -1.54 -8.45
N ASN A 379 -17.10 -2.46 -9.16
CA ASN A 379 -18.11 -2.13 -10.18
C ASN A 379 -17.60 -1.13 -11.24
N ALA A 380 -16.28 -1.10 -11.50
CA ALA A 380 -15.69 -0.18 -12.47
C ALA A 380 -15.84 -0.69 -13.91
N ILE A 381 -16.01 -2.00 -14.08
CA ILE A 381 -16.09 -2.69 -15.38
C ILE A 381 -17.10 -3.82 -15.35
N ASP A 382 -17.59 -4.20 -16.54
CA ASP A 382 -18.20 -5.52 -16.75
C ASP A 382 -17.08 -6.55 -16.96
N LEU A 383 -16.94 -7.48 -16.01
CA LEU A 383 -15.90 -8.50 -16.04
C LEU A 383 -16.04 -9.44 -17.25
N GLN A 384 -17.27 -9.77 -17.63
CA GLN A 384 -17.52 -10.70 -18.73
C GLN A 384 -17.06 -10.10 -20.05
N GLU A 385 -17.34 -8.82 -20.30
CA GLU A 385 -16.88 -8.12 -21.51
C GLU A 385 -15.35 -8.05 -21.64
N TRP A 386 -14.64 -7.95 -20.51
CA TRP A 386 -13.18 -7.91 -20.49
C TRP A 386 -12.55 -9.29 -20.71
N LEU A 387 -13.16 -10.34 -20.17
CA LEU A 387 -12.62 -11.69 -20.20
C LEU A 387 -13.12 -12.54 -21.38
N GLU A 388 -14.15 -12.11 -22.11
CA GLU A 388 -14.69 -12.82 -23.27
C GLU A 388 -13.61 -13.22 -24.30
N PRO A 389 -12.66 -12.35 -24.70
CA PRO A 389 -11.61 -12.72 -25.65
C PRO A 389 -10.72 -13.85 -25.13
N ILE A 390 -10.45 -13.88 -23.82
CA ILE A 390 -9.65 -14.92 -23.19
C ILE A 390 -10.46 -16.22 -23.08
N THR A 391 -11.72 -16.12 -22.66
CA THR A 391 -12.64 -17.25 -22.51
C THR A 391 -12.79 -18.02 -23.82
N ASN A 392 -12.86 -17.29 -24.94
CA ASN A 392 -13.05 -17.88 -26.27
C ASN A 392 -11.73 -18.23 -26.98
N CYS A 393 -10.56 -17.92 -26.41
CA CYS A 393 -9.29 -18.21 -27.06
C CYS A 393 -8.98 -19.71 -27.09
N SER A 394 -8.20 -20.16 -28.06
CA SER A 394 -7.75 -21.56 -28.16
C SER A 394 -6.68 -21.93 -27.12
N ASN A 395 -6.02 -20.94 -26.50
CA ASN A 395 -4.95 -21.14 -25.54
C ASN A 395 -5.48 -21.61 -24.17
N LYS A 396 -5.54 -22.94 -23.99
CA LYS A 396 -5.98 -23.59 -22.74
C LYS A 396 -5.22 -23.13 -21.51
N ARG A 397 -3.92 -22.83 -21.63
CA ARG A 397 -3.09 -22.43 -20.49
C ARG A 397 -3.43 -21.01 -20.06
N LEU A 398 -3.71 -20.12 -21.00
CA LEU A 398 -4.17 -18.78 -20.69
C LEU A 398 -5.54 -18.79 -19.99
N ARG A 399 -6.48 -19.61 -20.47
CA ARG A 399 -7.78 -19.79 -19.78
C ARG A 399 -7.63 -20.36 -18.37
N GLN A 400 -6.70 -21.29 -18.18
CA GLN A 400 -6.37 -21.80 -16.85
C GLN A 400 -5.82 -20.69 -15.94
N VAL A 401 -4.82 -19.92 -16.42
CA VAL A 401 -4.27 -18.78 -15.65
C VAL A 401 -5.34 -17.77 -15.31
N MET A 402 -6.30 -17.52 -16.21
CA MET A 402 -7.43 -16.64 -15.94
C MET A 402 -8.22 -17.09 -14.72
N VAL A 403 -8.61 -18.36 -14.66
CA VAL A 403 -9.35 -18.92 -13.53
C VAL A 403 -8.51 -18.87 -12.25
N GLU A 404 -7.24 -19.27 -12.31
CA GLU A 404 -6.31 -19.23 -11.17
C GLU A 404 -6.12 -17.80 -10.62
N SER A 405 -6.12 -16.80 -11.48
CA SER A 405 -5.95 -15.39 -11.09
C SER A 405 -7.22 -14.82 -10.47
N LEU A 406 -8.39 -15.21 -10.97
CA LEU A 406 -9.68 -14.78 -10.43
C LEU A 406 -10.07 -15.49 -9.14
N ALA A 407 -9.43 -16.62 -8.83
CA ALA A 407 -9.68 -17.39 -7.61
C ALA A 407 -9.52 -16.56 -6.33
N GLU A 408 -8.65 -15.55 -6.38
CA GLU A 408 -8.38 -14.61 -5.28
C GLU A 408 -9.58 -13.67 -4.98
N HIS A 409 -10.59 -13.63 -5.86
CA HIS A 409 -11.74 -12.72 -5.76
C HIS A 409 -13.10 -13.45 -5.85
N THR A 410 -13.14 -14.75 -5.55
CA THR A 410 -14.35 -15.61 -5.66
C THR A 410 -15.49 -15.19 -4.72
N GLU A 411 -15.20 -14.42 -3.68
CA GLU A 411 -16.22 -13.84 -2.79
C GLU A 411 -17.16 -12.88 -3.53
N PHE A 412 -16.72 -12.26 -4.64
CA PHE A 412 -17.52 -11.31 -5.39
C PHE A 412 -18.38 -12.00 -6.46
N GLY A 413 -19.67 -11.65 -6.50
CA GLY A 413 -20.68 -12.28 -7.37
C GLY A 413 -20.29 -12.39 -8.85
N PRO A 414 -19.87 -11.30 -9.52
CA PRO A 414 -19.48 -11.36 -10.94
C PRO A 414 -18.30 -12.30 -11.21
N VAL A 415 -17.28 -12.27 -10.35
CA VAL A 415 -16.11 -13.15 -10.44
C VAL A 415 -16.52 -14.61 -10.22
N ARG A 416 -17.32 -14.87 -9.18
CA ARG A 416 -17.85 -16.19 -8.85
C ARG A 416 -18.64 -16.78 -10.01
N GLN A 417 -19.52 -15.99 -10.62
CA GLN A 417 -20.34 -16.43 -11.74
C GLN A 417 -19.46 -16.77 -12.96
N HIS A 418 -18.43 -15.99 -13.23
CA HIS A 418 -17.49 -16.28 -14.31
C HIS A 418 -16.73 -17.60 -14.07
N ILE A 419 -16.26 -17.85 -12.85
CA ILE A 419 -15.57 -19.10 -12.49
C ILE A 419 -16.53 -20.30 -12.57
N LEU A 420 -17.79 -20.16 -12.16
CA LEU A 420 -18.81 -21.20 -12.30
C LEU A 420 -19.06 -21.57 -13.77
N ASN A 421 -19.09 -20.58 -14.66
CA ASN A 421 -19.21 -20.83 -16.10
C ASN A 421 -18.02 -21.62 -16.65
N CYS A 422 -16.82 -21.44 -16.08
CA CYS A 422 -15.61 -22.17 -16.47
C CYS A 422 -15.65 -23.67 -16.10
N LEU A 423 -16.60 -24.12 -15.25
CA LEU A 423 -16.84 -25.55 -15.01
C LEU A 423 -17.35 -26.27 -16.27
N GLN A 424 -17.86 -25.55 -17.26
CA GLN A 424 -18.29 -26.09 -18.55
C GLN A 424 -17.20 -25.99 -19.64
N ASP A 425 -15.98 -25.56 -19.31
CA ASP A 425 -14.88 -25.48 -20.29
C ASP A 425 -14.56 -26.87 -20.87
N LYS A 426 -14.25 -26.92 -22.18
CA LYS A 426 -13.90 -28.16 -22.87
C LYS A 426 -12.62 -28.81 -22.30
N ASN A 427 -11.73 -28.03 -21.70
CA ASN A 427 -10.45 -28.49 -21.18
C ASN A 427 -10.50 -28.88 -19.70
N ASN A 428 -9.98 -30.08 -19.38
CA ASN A 428 -9.99 -30.62 -18.02
C ASN A 428 -9.19 -29.76 -17.02
N SER A 429 -8.07 -29.17 -17.42
CA SER A 429 -7.23 -28.36 -16.53
C SER A 429 -7.91 -27.05 -16.13
N VAL A 430 -8.67 -26.44 -17.05
CA VAL A 430 -9.47 -25.24 -16.75
C VAL A 430 -10.60 -25.58 -15.78
N ARG A 431 -11.33 -26.68 -16.02
CA ARG A 431 -12.37 -27.16 -15.10
C ARG A 431 -11.81 -27.48 -13.71
N HIS A 432 -10.62 -28.09 -13.65
CA HIS A 432 -9.96 -28.40 -12.39
C HIS A 432 -9.60 -27.13 -11.61
N ALA A 433 -9.00 -26.13 -12.27
CA ALA A 433 -8.72 -24.83 -11.65
C ALA A 433 -10.01 -24.14 -11.14
N ALA A 434 -11.13 -24.26 -11.86
CA ALA A 434 -12.41 -23.72 -11.43
C ALA A 434 -12.96 -24.43 -10.18
N ILE A 435 -12.80 -25.75 -10.10
CA ILE A 435 -13.15 -26.53 -8.91
C ILE A 435 -12.29 -26.08 -7.72
N GLU A 436 -10.96 -25.98 -7.89
CA GLU A 436 -10.06 -25.52 -6.83
C GLU A 436 -10.42 -24.12 -6.34
N ALA A 437 -10.76 -23.20 -7.27
CA ALA A 437 -11.14 -21.83 -6.94
C ALA A 437 -12.44 -21.74 -6.12
N ILE A 438 -13.40 -22.62 -6.35
CA ILE A 438 -14.71 -22.61 -5.65
C ILE A 438 -14.67 -23.45 -4.36
N THR A 439 -13.77 -24.43 -4.25
CA THR A 439 -13.69 -25.36 -3.11
C THR A 439 -13.71 -24.66 -1.74
N PRO A 440 -12.96 -23.56 -1.50
CA PRO A 440 -13.01 -22.84 -0.22
C PRO A 440 -14.40 -22.31 0.15
N LEU A 441 -15.25 -21.98 -0.83
CA LEU A 441 -16.61 -21.48 -0.60
C LEU A 441 -17.58 -22.62 -0.22
N LEU A 442 -17.24 -23.87 -0.55
CA LEU A 442 -18.07 -25.03 -0.24
C LEU A 442 -17.83 -25.54 1.19
N THR A 443 -16.64 -25.31 1.75
CA THR A 443 -16.30 -25.66 3.13
C THR A 443 -16.90 -24.73 4.18
N ASP A 444 -17.49 -23.61 3.77
CA ASP A 444 -18.18 -22.63 4.63
C ASP A 444 -19.68 -22.94 4.83
N TYR A 445 -20.19 -24.03 4.22
CA TYR A 445 -21.52 -24.62 4.41
C TYR A 445 -21.41 -25.98 5.09
#